data_AF-A0A957V8C6-F1
#
_entry.id   AF-A0A957V8C6-F1
#
_cell.length_a   1.000
_cell.length_b   1.000
_cell.length_c   1.000
_cell.angle_alpha   90.00
_cell.angle_beta   90.00
_cell.angle_gamma   90.00
#
_symmetry.space_group_name_H-M   'P 1'
#
loop_
_entity.id
_entity.type
_entity.pdbx_description
1 polymer ?
#
loop_
_entity_poly.entity_id
_entity_poly.type
_entity_poly.pdbx_seq_one_letter_code
_entity_poly.pdbx_strand_id
1 'polypeptide(L)'
;MTDHQQPGRGTMSIWAGEEEYLLQGATQVPVVHSVSFGYHDVDQWLRVALGQESGHIYGRNTNPTVHAFEEKVRLLEGAEAATSAATGMGIISSALFTFLSPGDRVVSVKDTYGGTNKIFTEFLPRFQIEVELCDTTNHEQIETEIAQGCQVLYLESPTNPTVKVTDLARLARAGHAVGAIVIVDNTFATPINQNPLQLGADLVLHSATKFLGGHADALGGVICGAKDLVEQIYHFREINGATLHPMAAYLLLR
;
A
#
# COMPACT_ATOMS: atom_id res chain seq x y z
N MET A 1 -26.96 3.67 25.37
CA MET A 1 -25.67 4.18 24.86
C MET A 1 -24.64 3.14 25.21
N THR A 2 -24.53 2.09 24.39
CA THR A 2 -23.51 1.07 24.58
C THR A 2 -22.20 1.65 24.08
N ASP A 3 -21.24 1.72 24.99
CA ASP A 3 -19.84 2.01 24.73
C ASP A 3 -19.37 1.03 23.65
N HIS A 4 -19.34 1.45 22.38
CA HIS A 4 -18.92 0.57 21.29
C HIS A 4 -17.42 0.38 21.42
N GLN A 5 -17.02 -0.64 22.17
CA GLN A 5 -15.66 -1.18 22.10
C GLN A 5 -15.29 -1.35 20.63
N GLN A 6 -14.12 -0.83 20.25
CA GLN A 6 -13.60 -1.08 18.92
C GLN A 6 -13.57 -2.59 18.65
N PRO A 7 -14.11 -3.05 17.52
CA PRO A 7 -14.13 -4.46 17.20
C PRO A 7 -12.70 -5.01 17.16
N GLY A 8 -12.51 -6.23 17.66
CA GLY A 8 -11.21 -6.90 17.60
C GLY A 8 -10.79 -7.21 16.15
N ARG A 9 -9.49 -7.42 15.92
CA ARG A 9 -8.92 -7.69 14.58
C ARG A 9 -9.61 -8.83 13.83
N GLY A 10 -10.01 -9.90 14.53
CA GLY A 10 -10.74 -11.02 13.91
C GLY A 10 -12.15 -10.67 13.45
N THR A 11 -12.83 -9.75 14.14
CA THR A 11 -14.12 -9.21 13.68
C THR A 11 -13.90 -8.29 12.48
N MET A 12 -12.87 -7.45 12.54
CA MET A 12 -12.53 -6.54 11.44
C MET A 12 -12.13 -7.30 10.17
N SER A 13 -11.37 -8.40 10.27
CA SER A 13 -10.99 -9.18 9.09
C SER A 13 -12.20 -9.71 8.32
N ILE A 14 -13.30 -10.01 9.02
CA ILE A 14 -14.54 -10.48 8.41
C ILE A 14 -15.37 -9.29 7.87
N TRP A 15 -15.60 -8.25 8.67
CA TRP A 15 -16.66 -7.27 8.39
C TRP A 15 -16.19 -5.90 7.92
N ALA A 16 -14.94 -5.52 8.20
CA ALA A 16 -14.48 -4.16 7.92
C ALA A 16 -14.51 -3.83 6.42
N GLY A 17 -15.02 -2.65 6.08
CA GLY A 17 -14.98 -2.06 4.73
C GLY A 17 -16.00 -2.59 3.72
N GLU A 18 -16.90 -3.50 4.10
CA GLU A 18 -17.83 -4.13 3.15
C GLU A 18 -19.24 -3.52 3.14
N GLU A 19 -19.65 -2.86 4.23
CA GLU A 19 -21.05 -2.51 4.52
C GLU A 19 -21.69 -1.62 3.46
N GLU A 20 -20.94 -0.66 2.91
CA GLU A 20 -21.45 0.31 1.93
C GLU A 20 -21.89 -0.34 0.61
N TYR A 21 -21.31 -1.49 0.26
CA TYR A 21 -21.45 -2.09 -1.07
C TYR A 21 -22.28 -3.38 -1.10
N LEU A 22 -22.85 -3.79 0.04
CA LEU A 22 -23.74 -4.95 0.09
C LEU A 22 -25.06 -4.62 -0.63
N LEU A 23 -25.43 -5.48 -1.57
CA LEU A 23 -26.61 -5.27 -2.42
C LEU A 23 -27.74 -6.23 -2.05
N GLN A 24 -28.94 -5.70 -1.80
CA GLN A 24 -30.17 -6.48 -1.61
C GLN A 24 -30.08 -7.59 -0.54
N GLY A 25 -29.32 -7.35 0.54
CA GLY A 25 -29.12 -8.34 1.61
C GLY A 25 -28.10 -9.43 1.28
N ALA A 26 -27.33 -9.28 0.20
CA ALA A 26 -26.16 -10.10 -0.04
C ALA A 26 -25.17 -9.95 1.12
N THR A 27 -24.58 -11.07 1.54
CA THR A 27 -23.57 -11.11 2.60
C THR A 27 -22.15 -10.97 2.07
N GLN A 28 -21.97 -10.84 0.76
CA GLN A 28 -20.69 -10.75 0.07
C GLN A 28 -20.67 -9.49 -0.78
N VAL A 29 -19.51 -8.85 -0.86
CA VAL A 29 -19.30 -7.71 -1.76
C VAL A 29 -19.53 -8.18 -3.22
N PRO A 30 -20.42 -7.53 -3.99
CA PRO A 30 -20.65 -7.90 -5.37
C PRO A 30 -19.42 -7.58 -6.24
N VAL A 31 -19.20 -8.39 -7.28
CA VAL A 31 -18.14 -8.11 -8.26
C VAL A 31 -18.68 -7.16 -9.33
N VAL A 32 -18.23 -5.92 -9.29
CA VAL A 32 -18.66 -4.88 -10.24
C VAL A 32 -17.76 -4.90 -11.47
N HIS A 33 -18.14 -5.67 -12.48
CA HIS A 33 -17.49 -5.70 -13.80
C HIS A 33 -17.87 -4.50 -14.68
N SER A 34 -17.66 -3.28 -14.17
CA SER A 34 -17.87 -2.06 -14.94
C SER A 34 -16.56 -1.31 -15.16
N VAL A 35 -16.40 -0.82 -16.40
CA VAL A 35 -15.32 0.09 -16.78
C VAL A 35 -15.76 1.54 -16.65
N SER A 36 -16.99 1.87 -17.04
CA SER A 36 -17.56 3.21 -16.90
C SER A 36 -18.73 3.20 -15.93
N PHE A 37 -18.91 4.31 -15.22
CA PHE A 37 -20.00 4.46 -14.27
C PHE A 37 -20.92 5.60 -14.71
N GLY A 38 -22.20 5.29 -14.83
CA GLY A 38 -23.23 6.23 -15.28
C GLY A 38 -23.81 7.02 -14.12
N TYR A 39 -24.26 8.23 -14.43
CA TYR A 39 -24.96 9.14 -13.51
C TYR A 39 -26.27 9.60 -14.15
N HIS A 40 -27.27 9.86 -13.34
CA HIS A 40 -28.56 10.39 -13.81
C HIS A 40 -28.48 11.89 -14.17
N ASP A 41 -27.51 12.60 -13.59
CA ASP A 41 -27.29 14.03 -13.75
C ASP A 41 -25.84 14.31 -14.20
N VAL A 42 -25.68 15.11 -15.25
CA VAL A 42 -24.37 15.50 -15.77
C VAL A 42 -23.65 16.43 -14.80
N ASP A 43 -24.37 17.27 -14.06
CA ASP A 43 -23.76 18.14 -13.06
C ASP A 43 -23.20 17.32 -11.90
N GLN A 44 -23.89 16.25 -11.50
CA GLN A 44 -23.36 15.27 -10.55
C GLN A 44 -22.11 14.57 -11.09
N TRP A 45 -22.15 14.06 -12.32
CA TRP A 45 -20.97 13.47 -12.94
C TRP A 45 -19.77 14.43 -12.95
N LEU A 46 -20.00 15.70 -13.27
CA LEU A 46 -18.94 16.73 -13.27
C LEU A 46 -18.38 16.99 -11.87
N ARG A 47 -19.23 17.07 -10.84
CA ARG A 47 -18.77 17.21 -9.44
C ARG A 47 -17.91 16.04 -9.02
N VAL A 48 -18.29 14.81 -9.36
CA VAL A 48 -17.46 13.62 -9.08
C VAL A 48 -16.15 13.69 -9.87
N ALA A 49 -16.18 14.10 -11.15
CA ALA A 49 -14.99 14.18 -12.00
C ALA A 49 -13.97 15.20 -11.51
N LEU A 50 -14.45 16.26 -10.85
CA LEU A 50 -13.63 17.30 -10.23
C LEU A 50 -13.25 16.98 -8.77
N GLY A 51 -13.61 15.81 -8.24
CA GLY A 51 -13.33 15.43 -6.85
C GLY A 51 -14.12 16.22 -5.81
N GLN A 52 -15.22 16.86 -6.21
CA GLN A 52 -16.09 17.67 -5.33
C GLN A 52 -17.17 16.81 -4.65
N GLU A 53 -17.42 15.61 -5.17
CA GLU A 53 -18.39 14.63 -4.65
C GLU A 53 -17.78 13.22 -4.77
N SER A 54 -18.06 12.32 -3.82
CA SER A 54 -17.60 10.94 -3.88
C SER A 54 -18.29 10.17 -5.01
N GLY A 55 -17.54 9.30 -5.69
CA GLY A 55 -18.12 8.43 -6.70
C GLY A 55 -17.08 7.70 -7.55
N HIS A 56 -17.60 6.85 -8.44
CA HIS A 56 -16.81 6.11 -9.41
C HIS A 56 -17.10 6.64 -10.79
N ILE A 57 -16.06 6.82 -11.61
CA ILE A 57 -16.21 7.28 -13.01
C ILE A 57 -15.67 6.24 -13.97
N TYR A 58 -14.49 5.72 -13.67
CA TYR A 58 -13.78 4.81 -14.54
C TYR A 58 -13.02 3.75 -13.74
N GLY A 59 -13.14 2.48 -14.13
CA GLY A 59 -12.61 1.32 -13.39
C GLY A 59 -11.09 1.29 -13.27
N ARG A 60 -10.35 2.03 -14.12
CA ARG A 60 -8.89 2.26 -13.94
C ARG A 60 -8.59 2.98 -12.64
N ASN A 61 -9.47 3.90 -12.26
CA ASN A 61 -9.31 4.85 -11.18
C ASN A 61 -9.85 4.27 -9.88
N THR A 62 -11.13 3.93 -9.87
CA THR A 62 -11.83 3.39 -8.70
C THR A 62 -12.93 2.42 -9.14
N ASN A 63 -13.26 1.46 -8.27
CA ASN A 63 -14.33 0.49 -8.49
C ASN A 63 -14.90 0.07 -7.12
N PRO A 64 -16.22 -0.10 -6.97
CA PRO A 64 -16.83 -0.48 -5.68
C PRO A 64 -16.20 -1.71 -5.00
N THR A 65 -15.96 -2.77 -5.78
CA THR A 65 -15.36 -4.02 -5.26
C THR A 65 -13.91 -3.79 -4.83
N VAL A 66 -13.16 -2.99 -5.60
CA VAL A 66 -11.77 -2.62 -5.28
C VAL A 66 -11.72 -1.72 -4.04
N HIS A 67 -12.66 -0.79 -3.93
CA HIS A 67 -12.76 0.12 -2.78
C HIS A 67 -13.03 -0.65 -1.49
N ALA A 68 -13.95 -1.64 -1.50
CA ALA A 68 -14.18 -2.48 -0.32
C ALA A 68 -12.91 -3.22 0.13
N PHE A 69 -12.09 -3.70 -0.82
CA PHE A 69 -10.79 -4.29 -0.52
C PHE A 69 -9.80 -3.28 0.07
N GLU A 70 -9.64 -2.11 -0.56
CA GLU A 70 -8.78 -1.03 -0.06
C GLU A 70 -9.19 -0.59 1.36
N GLU A 71 -10.49 -0.42 1.60
CA GLU A 71 -11.05 0.02 2.87
C GLU A 71 -10.85 -1.01 3.98
N LYS A 72 -11.05 -2.30 3.69
CA LYS A 72 -10.78 -3.38 4.66
C LYS A 72 -9.34 -3.34 5.12
N VAL A 73 -8.38 -3.25 4.20
CA VAL A 73 -6.96 -3.23 4.55
C VAL A 73 -6.59 -1.93 5.26
N ARG A 74 -7.14 -0.78 4.83
CA ARG A 74 -6.98 0.51 5.50
C ARG A 74 -7.36 0.42 6.98
N LEU A 75 -8.53 -0.14 7.26
CA LEU A 75 -9.05 -0.31 8.61
C LEU A 75 -8.19 -1.28 9.44
N LEU A 76 -7.75 -2.39 8.85
CA LEU A 76 -6.87 -3.36 9.53
C LEU A 76 -5.49 -2.79 9.87
N GLU A 77 -4.93 -1.94 9.00
CA GLU A 77 -3.69 -1.21 9.27
C GLU A 77 -3.90 0.05 10.13
N GLY A 78 -5.14 0.45 10.41
CA GLY A 78 -5.42 1.68 11.17
C GLY A 78 -4.92 2.94 10.46
N ALA A 79 -4.93 2.94 9.12
CA ALA A 79 -4.41 4.00 8.29
C ALA A 79 -5.45 5.07 7.94
N GLU A 80 -5.00 6.25 7.51
CA GLU A 80 -5.90 7.33 7.07
C GLU A 80 -6.49 7.07 5.67
N ALA A 81 -5.68 6.49 4.78
CA ALA A 81 -6.10 6.16 3.43
C ALA A 81 -5.40 4.89 2.92
N ALA A 82 -5.95 4.30 1.86
CA ALA A 82 -5.35 3.17 1.17
C ALA A 82 -5.49 3.27 -0.35
N THR A 83 -4.56 2.61 -1.03
CA THR A 83 -4.53 2.42 -2.47
C THR A 83 -4.11 1.00 -2.80
N SER A 84 -4.67 0.44 -3.87
CA SER A 84 -4.30 -0.84 -4.45
C SER A 84 -3.66 -0.73 -5.84
N ALA A 85 -2.99 -1.81 -6.24
CA ALA A 85 -2.49 -2.02 -7.59
C ALA A 85 -2.63 -3.49 -8.03
N ALA A 86 -2.45 -3.74 -9.32
CA ALA A 86 -2.59 -5.06 -9.95
C ALA A 86 -1.74 -6.17 -9.29
N THR A 87 -0.60 -5.82 -8.69
CA THR A 87 0.32 -6.75 -8.01
C THR A 87 1.07 -6.03 -6.89
N GLY A 88 1.73 -6.79 -6.01
CA GLY A 88 2.69 -6.22 -5.03
C GLY A 88 3.78 -5.38 -5.71
N MET A 89 4.34 -5.85 -6.83
CA MET A 89 5.33 -5.07 -7.59
C MET A 89 4.73 -3.80 -8.20
N GLY A 90 3.46 -3.83 -8.59
CA GLY A 90 2.73 -2.67 -9.08
C GLY A 90 2.62 -1.58 -8.02
N ILE A 91 2.30 -1.95 -6.76
CA ILE A 91 2.19 -0.96 -5.69
C ILE A 91 3.56 -0.47 -5.22
N ILE A 92 4.57 -1.35 -5.14
CA ILE A 92 5.96 -0.98 -4.82
C ILE A 92 6.51 -0.01 -5.85
N SER A 93 6.37 -0.32 -7.14
CA SER A 93 6.80 0.56 -8.23
C SER A 93 6.08 1.90 -8.16
N SER A 94 4.77 1.88 -7.90
CA SER A 94 3.99 3.11 -7.83
C SER A 94 4.46 4.00 -6.69
N ALA A 95 4.76 3.45 -5.51
CA ALA A 95 5.30 4.21 -4.40
C ALA A 95 6.68 4.79 -4.69
N LEU A 96 7.63 3.97 -5.18
CA LEU A 96 9.00 4.42 -5.44
C LEU A 96 9.06 5.50 -6.52
N PHE A 97 8.35 5.34 -7.64
CA PHE A 97 8.34 6.33 -8.72
C PHE A 97 7.46 7.55 -8.44
N THR A 98 6.65 7.54 -7.38
CA THR A 98 5.95 8.74 -6.89
C THR A 98 6.91 9.67 -6.14
N PHE A 99 7.79 9.10 -5.31
CA PHE A 99 8.61 9.87 -4.35
C PHE A 99 10.07 10.03 -4.76
N LEU A 100 10.52 9.38 -5.83
CA LEU A 100 11.90 9.46 -6.30
C LEU A 100 11.96 10.02 -7.73
N SER A 101 12.84 10.99 -7.90
CA SER A 101 13.19 11.65 -9.16
C SER A 101 14.69 11.52 -9.44
N PRO A 102 15.15 11.75 -10.69
CA PRO A 102 16.58 11.79 -10.99
C PRO A 102 17.35 12.73 -10.05
N GLY A 103 18.42 12.22 -9.44
CA GLY A 103 19.22 12.92 -8.43
C GLY A 103 18.83 12.61 -6.98
N ASP A 104 17.69 11.96 -6.74
CA ASP A 104 17.28 11.52 -5.40
C ASP A 104 18.00 10.24 -4.97
N ARG A 105 17.89 9.92 -3.68
CA ARG A 105 18.52 8.79 -3.03
C ARG A 105 17.52 7.98 -2.20
N VAL A 106 17.61 6.65 -2.30
CA VAL A 106 16.89 5.70 -1.46
C VAL A 106 17.86 4.83 -0.68
N VAL A 107 17.59 4.67 0.62
CA VAL A 107 18.29 3.72 1.49
C VAL A 107 17.38 2.53 1.75
N SER A 108 17.91 1.32 1.63
CA SER A 108 17.18 0.08 1.85
C SER A 108 18.11 -1.02 2.37
N VAL A 109 17.56 -2.20 2.60
CA VAL A 109 18.29 -3.38 3.07
C VAL A 109 18.49 -4.41 1.94
N LYS A 110 19.58 -5.18 2.03
CA LYS A 110 19.89 -6.22 1.04
C LYS A 110 18.84 -7.33 0.97
N ASP A 111 18.31 -7.73 2.12
CA ASP A 111 17.29 -8.79 2.19
C ASP A 111 15.90 -8.20 1.95
N THR A 112 15.61 -7.94 0.69
CA THR A 112 14.28 -7.56 0.21
C THR A 112 13.77 -8.61 -0.78
N TYR A 113 12.45 -8.61 -1.04
CA TYR A 113 11.89 -9.43 -2.11
C TYR A 113 12.68 -9.26 -3.43
N GLY A 114 12.98 -10.38 -4.11
CA GLY A 114 13.86 -10.36 -5.28
C GLY A 114 13.41 -9.41 -6.40
N GLY A 115 12.09 -9.22 -6.59
CA GLY A 115 11.57 -8.22 -7.53
C GLY A 115 11.88 -6.77 -7.11
N THR A 116 11.78 -6.47 -5.82
CA THR A 116 12.14 -5.16 -5.24
C THR A 116 13.64 -4.91 -5.36
N ASN A 117 14.47 -5.92 -5.07
CA ASN A 117 15.92 -5.84 -5.26
C ASN A 117 16.30 -5.52 -6.71
N LYS A 118 15.56 -6.05 -7.69
CA LYS A 118 15.76 -5.70 -9.11
C LYS A 118 15.42 -4.24 -9.42
N ILE A 119 14.35 -3.69 -8.83
CA ILE A 119 14.06 -2.25 -8.96
C ILE A 119 15.25 -1.43 -8.46
N PHE A 120 15.75 -1.74 -7.27
CA PHE A 120 16.87 -1.06 -6.64
C PHE A 120 18.19 -1.17 -7.44
N THR A 121 18.51 -2.35 -7.96
CA THR A 121 19.81 -2.60 -8.60
C THR A 121 19.84 -2.31 -10.10
N GLU A 122 18.70 -2.40 -10.79
CA GLU A 122 18.64 -2.33 -12.26
C GLU A 122 17.82 -1.15 -12.79
N PHE A 123 16.74 -0.75 -12.12
CA PHE A 123 15.80 0.24 -12.67
C PHE A 123 16.05 1.65 -12.13
N LEU A 124 16.09 1.85 -10.81
CA LEU A 124 16.31 3.18 -10.23
C LEU A 124 17.64 3.83 -10.69
N PRO A 125 18.78 3.11 -10.77
CA PRO A 125 20.02 3.70 -11.26
C PRO A 125 19.94 4.19 -12.71
N ARG A 126 19.10 3.57 -13.55
CA ARG A 126 18.87 4.04 -14.94
C ARG A 126 18.16 5.38 -15.00
N PHE A 127 17.41 5.72 -13.96
CA PHE A 127 16.78 7.02 -13.77
C PHE A 127 17.65 7.99 -12.95
N GLN A 128 18.94 7.67 -12.74
CA GLN A 128 19.87 8.49 -11.95
C GLN A 128 19.42 8.67 -10.49
N ILE A 129 18.67 7.70 -9.96
CA ILE A 129 18.36 7.63 -8.54
C ILE A 129 19.43 6.80 -7.86
N GLU A 130 20.06 7.36 -6.83
CA GLU A 130 21.06 6.68 -6.03
C GLU A 130 20.38 5.66 -5.10
N VAL A 131 20.98 4.47 -5.00
CA VAL A 131 20.45 3.38 -4.18
C VAL A 131 21.54 2.84 -3.29
N GLU A 132 21.32 2.90 -1.98
CA GLU A 132 22.20 2.30 -0.99
C GLU A 132 21.52 1.08 -0.37
N LEU A 133 22.18 -0.08 -0.46
CA LEU A 133 21.68 -1.36 0.07
C LEU A 133 22.56 -1.83 1.23
N CYS A 134 22.12 -1.54 2.45
CA CYS A 134 22.83 -1.88 3.68
C CYS A 134 22.64 -3.35 4.09
N ASP A 135 23.55 -3.88 4.93
CA ASP A 135 23.31 -5.17 5.56
C ASP A 135 22.10 -5.08 6.51
N THR A 136 21.10 -5.92 6.28
CA THR A 136 19.83 -5.97 7.02
C THR A 136 19.99 -6.04 8.54
N THR A 137 21.06 -6.69 9.03
CA THR A 137 21.31 -6.86 10.48
C THR A 137 22.18 -5.76 11.09
N ASN A 138 22.74 -4.87 10.26
CA ASN A 138 23.63 -3.82 10.72
C ASN A 138 22.89 -2.48 10.82
N HIS A 139 22.13 -2.31 11.90
CA HIS A 139 21.38 -1.06 12.15
C HIS A 139 22.27 0.18 12.20
N GLU A 140 23.50 0.07 12.69
CA GLU A 140 24.44 1.21 12.75
C GLU A 140 24.87 1.66 11.34
N GLN A 141 25.12 0.70 10.45
CA GLN A 141 25.38 1.00 9.04
C GLN A 141 24.16 1.69 8.41
N ILE A 142 22.96 1.14 8.61
CA ILE A 142 21.73 1.71 8.05
C ILE A 142 21.54 3.16 8.54
N GLU A 143 21.70 3.41 9.84
CA GLU A 143 21.60 4.76 10.41
C GLU A 143 22.66 5.72 9.87
N THR A 144 23.89 5.24 9.67
CA THR A 144 24.98 6.04 9.09
C THR A 144 24.67 6.44 7.65
N GLU A 145 24.09 5.53 6.87
CA GLU A 145 23.68 5.80 5.49
C GLU A 145 22.47 6.71 5.42
N ILE A 146 21.49 6.55 6.31
CA ILE A 146 20.36 7.47 6.44
C ILE A 146 20.85 8.88 6.79
N ALA A 147 21.82 9.02 7.71
CA ALA A 147 22.34 10.31 8.15
C ALA A 147 23.03 11.12 7.03
N GLN A 148 23.43 10.48 5.93
CA GLN A 148 23.94 11.16 4.72
C GLN A 148 22.82 11.81 3.88
N GLY A 149 21.55 11.54 4.20
CA GLY A 149 20.37 12.04 3.52
C GLY A 149 19.79 11.02 2.53
N CYS A 150 18.46 10.92 2.49
CA CYS A 150 17.71 10.18 1.49
C CYS A 150 16.27 10.70 1.44
N GLN A 151 15.61 10.54 0.29
CA GLN A 151 14.20 10.88 0.12
C GLN A 151 13.30 9.76 0.61
N VAL A 152 13.75 8.50 0.45
CA VAL A 152 13.00 7.31 0.86
C VAL A 152 13.89 6.39 1.68
N LEU A 153 13.33 5.90 2.79
CA LEU A 153 13.83 4.74 3.52
C LEU A 153 12.86 3.57 3.28
N TYR A 154 13.32 2.53 2.60
CA TYR A 154 12.51 1.33 2.34
C TYR A 154 12.96 0.18 3.22
N LEU A 155 12.03 -0.42 3.97
CA LEU A 155 12.30 -1.50 4.90
C LEU A 155 11.39 -2.70 4.63
N GLU A 156 11.84 -3.88 5.05
CA GLU A 156 11.05 -5.12 5.06
C GLU A 156 11.29 -5.80 6.41
N SER A 157 10.21 -6.27 7.06
CA SER A 157 10.31 -7.03 8.32
C SER A 157 9.05 -7.85 8.55
N PRO A 158 9.15 -9.18 8.72
CA PRO A 158 10.33 -10.02 8.52
C PRO A 158 10.79 -10.07 7.05
N THR A 159 12.09 -10.24 6.81
CA THR A 159 12.66 -10.27 5.45
C THR A 159 12.60 -11.65 4.79
N ASN A 160 12.40 -11.67 3.48
CA ASN A 160 12.62 -12.86 2.66
C ASN A 160 14.12 -13.02 2.31
N PRO A 161 14.71 -14.24 2.27
CA PRO A 161 14.17 -15.55 2.64
C PRO A 161 14.52 -16.00 4.07
N THR A 162 15.35 -15.25 4.78
CA THR A 162 15.92 -15.69 6.07
C THR A 162 15.14 -15.25 7.30
N VAL A 163 14.00 -14.56 7.11
CA VAL A 163 13.06 -14.13 8.15
C VAL A 163 13.75 -13.27 9.21
N LYS A 164 14.65 -12.37 8.78
CA LYS A 164 15.30 -11.43 9.68
C LYS A 164 14.31 -10.36 10.11
N VAL A 165 14.40 -9.94 11.36
CA VAL A 165 13.56 -8.89 11.94
C VAL A 165 14.38 -7.62 12.07
N THR A 166 13.88 -6.52 11.53
CA THR A 166 14.49 -5.19 11.66
C THR A 166 13.74 -4.38 12.71
N ASP A 167 14.47 -3.57 13.51
CA ASP A 167 13.86 -2.61 14.44
C ASP A 167 13.29 -1.43 13.65
N LEU A 168 12.02 -1.56 13.25
CA LEU A 168 11.32 -0.55 12.47
C LEU A 168 11.24 0.79 13.19
N ALA A 169 11.01 0.79 14.51
CA ALA A 169 10.87 2.03 15.27
C ALA A 169 12.19 2.81 15.36
N ARG A 170 13.31 2.10 15.52
CA ARG A 170 14.65 2.70 15.46
C ARG A 170 14.93 3.34 14.10
N LEU A 171 14.72 2.59 13.03
CA LEU A 171 15.04 3.04 11.68
C LEU A 171 14.08 4.12 11.17
N ALA A 172 12.81 4.06 11.55
CA ALA A 172 11.83 5.12 11.25
C ALA A 172 12.26 6.47 11.86
N ARG A 173 12.65 6.47 13.13
CA ARG A 173 13.18 7.69 13.79
C ARG A 173 14.41 8.25 13.07
N ALA A 174 15.32 7.38 12.61
CA ALA A 174 16.48 7.81 11.85
C ALA A 174 16.08 8.42 10.49
N GLY A 175 15.15 7.79 9.77
CA GLY A 175 14.62 8.31 8.50
C GLY A 175 13.98 9.68 8.66
N HIS A 176 13.12 9.84 9.67
CA HIS A 176 12.47 11.11 9.97
C HIS A 176 13.46 12.22 10.37
N ALA A 177 14.59 11.89 10.99
CA ALA A 177 15.61 12.87 11.35
C ALA A 177 16.24 13.57 10.14
N VAL A 178 16.19 12.95 8.95
CA VAL A 178 16.66 13.54 7.68
C VAL A 178 15.50 13.92 6.74
N GLY A 179 14.26 13.78 7.18
CA GLY A 179 13.06 14.09 6.38
C GLY A 179 12.69 13.04 5.33
N ALA A 180 13.21 11.81 5.44
CA ALA A 180 12.88 10.72 4.53
C ALA A 180 11.45 10.20 4.76
N ILE A 181 10.79 9.76 3.70
CA ILE A 181 9.55 8.98 3.76
C ILE A 181 9.91 7.52 4.08
N VAL A 182 9.36 6.98 5.15
CA VAL A 182 9.60 5.61 5.63
C VAL A 182 8.51 4.68 5.11
N ILE A 183 8.90 3.77 4.23
CA ILE A 183 8.01 2.77 3.61
C ILE A 183 8.38 1.39 4.13
N VAL A 184 7.41 0.64 4.63
CA VAL A 184 7.61 -0.72 5.15
C VAL A 184 6.79 -1.73 4.34
N ASP A 185 7.47 -2.73 3.77
CA ASP A 185 6.84 -3.94 3.26
C ASP A 185 6.50 -4.88 4.42
N ASN A 186 5.19 -5.01 4.69
CA ASN A 186 4.63 -5.79 5.78
C ASN A 186 3.97 -7.09 5.30
N THR A 187 4.23 -7.48 4.04
CA THR A 187 3.61 -8.64 3.39
C THR A 187 3.71 -9.91 4.24
N PHE A 188 4.85 -10.14 4.89
CA PHE A 188 5.11 -11.36 5.63
C PHE A 188 4.36 -11.40 6.98
N ALA A 189 4.34 -10.29 7.70
CA ALA A 189 3.70 -10.23 9.01
C ALA A 189 2.19 -10.01 8.94
N THR A 190 1.69 -9.35 7.89
CA THR A 190 0.30 -8.90 7.73
C THR A 190 -0.13 -7.90 8.82
N PRO A 191 -1.26 -7.18 8.65
CA PRO A 191 -1.79 -6.29 9.68
C PRO A 191 -2.15 -7.00 10.99
N ILE A 192 -2.24 -8.35 10.97
CA ILE A 192 -2.59 -9.16 12.14
C ILE A 192 -1.43 -9.25 13.12
N ASN A 193 -0.19 -9.43 12.65
CA ASN A 193 0.96 -9.67 13.54
C ASN A 193 1.84 -8.43 13.74
N GLN A 194 1.84 -7.48 12.80
CA GLN A 194 2.66 -6.27 12.88
C GLN A 194 1.93 -5.09 12.24
N ASN A 195 1.99 -3.92 12.86
CA ASN A 195 1.47 -2.68 12.31
C ASN A 195 2.62 -1.65 12.23
N PRO A 196 3.29 -1.52 11.08
CA PRO A 196 4.42 -0.60 10.91
C PRO A 196 4.06 0.87 11.13
N LEU A 197 2.82 1.28 10.85
CA LEU A 197 2.38 2.66 11.06
C LEU A 197 2.46 3.04 12.55
N GLN A 198 2.07 2.12 13.44
CA GLN A 198 2.24 2.28 14.89
C GLN A 198 3.71 2.28 15.35
N LEU A 199 4.63 1.79 14.50
CA LEU A 199 6.07 1.78 14.75
C LEU A 199 6.77 2.97 14.09
N GLY A 200 6.04 3.91 13.47
CA GLY A 200 6.57 5.13 12.90
C GLY A 200 6.81 5.09 11.39
N ALA A 201 6.35 4.06 10.67
CA ALA A 201 6.33 4.11 9.22
C ALA A 201 5.29 5.14 8.72
N ASP A 202 5.59 5.83 7.62
CA ASP A 202 4.64 6.73 6.97
C ASP A 202 3.69 5.97 6.05
N LEU A 203 4.21 4.90 5.44
CA LEU A 203 3.48 4.01 4.53
C LEU A 203 3.78 2.55 4.84
N VAL A 204 2.75 1.73 4.82
CA VAL A 204 2.85 0.26 4.89
C VAL A 204 2.27 -0.35 3.62
N LEU A 205 3.02 -1.26 2.99
CA LEU A 205 2.57 -1.97 1.80
C LEU A 205 2.51 -3.48 1.98
N HIS A 206 1.68 -4.11 1.16
CA HIS A 206 1.51 -5.55 1.10
C HIS A 206 1.43 -6.02 -0.34
N SER A 207 2.09 -7.14 -0.63
CA SER A 207 1.67 -8.02 -1.70
C SER A 207 0.47 -8.83 -1.22
N ALA A 208 -0.73 -8.34 -1.55
CA ALA A 208 -1.98 -9.00 -1.20
C ALA A 208 -2.08 -10.43 -1.75
N THR A 209 -1.34 -10.71 -2.82
CA THR A 209 -1.10 -12.05 -3.38
C THR A 209 -0.72 -13.12 -2.34
N LYS A 210 -0.04 -12.71 -1.25
CA LYS A 210 0.52 -13.64 -0.25
C LYS A 210 -0.50 -13.97 0.82
N PHE A 211 -0.25 -13.61 2.08
CA PHE A 211 -1.09 -14.03 3.18
C PHE A 211 -2.45 -13.35 3.23
N LEU A 212 -2.61 -12.16 2.64
CA LEU A 212 -3.93 -11.50 2.57
C LEU A 212 -4.89 -12.32 1.69
N GLY A 213 -4.46 -12.70 0.48
CA GLY A 213 -5.25 -13.55 -0.41
C GLY A 213 -5.25 -15.02 0.01
N GLY A 214 -4.13 -15.55 0.50
CA GLY A 214 -4.02 -16.87 1.14
C GLY A 214 -4.21 -18.10 0.25
N HIS A 215 -4.84 -17.97 -0.92
CA HIS A 215 -5.32 -19.08 -1.75
C HIS A 215 -4.55 -19.27 -3.07
N ALA A 216 -3.53 -18.45 -3.32
CA ALA A 216 -2.66 -18.53 -4.51
C ALA A 216 -3.38 -18.45 -5.86
N ASP A 217 -4.53 -17.76 -5.92
CA ASP A 217 -5.41 -17.64 -7.09
C ASP A 217 -5.67 -16.17 -7.52
N ALA A 218 -5.16 -15.19 -6.76
CA ALA A 218 -5.29 -13.77 -7.05
C ALA A 218 -3.97 -13.02 -6.90
N LEU A 219 -3.77 -12.01 -7.75
CA LEU A 219 -2.68 -11.05 -7.65
C LEU A 219 -3.24 -9.71 -7.17
N GLY A 220 -2.48 -9.06 -6.31
CA GLY A 220 -2.79 -7.70 -5.86
C GLY A 220 -1.67 -7.13 -5.00
N GLY A 221 -1.64 -5.80 -4.96
CA GLY A 221 -0.84 -5.01 -4.03
C GLY A 221 -1.70 -3.95 -3.38
N VAL A 222 -1.37 -3.56 -2.16
CA VAL A 222 -2.05 -2.49 -1.42
C VAL A 222 -1.04 -1.73 -0.57
N ILE A 223 -1.21 -0.43 -0.44
CA ILE A 223 -0.42 0.45 0.42
C ILE A 223 -1.38 1.33 1.22
N CYS A 224 -1.07 1.53 2.49
CA CYS A 224 -1.86 2.27 3.46
C CYS A 224 -0.95 3.26 4.20
N GLY A 225 -1.48 4.40 4.62
CA GLY A 225 -0.74 5.36 5.44
C GLY A 225 -1.39 6.73 5.47
N ALA A 226 -0.57 7.78 5.56
CA ALA A 226 -1.01 9.18 5.54
C ALA A 226 -1.75 9.52 4.25
N LYS A 227 -2.86 10.27 4.38
CA LYS A 227 -3.78 10.52 3.26
C LYS A 227 -3.12 11.21 2.07
N ASP A 228 -2.32 12.24 2.34
CA ASP A 228 -1.61 13.05 1.35
C ASP A 228 -0.56 12.25 0.56
N LEU A 229 0.14 11.32 1.21
CA LEU A 229 1.09 10.42 0.55
C LEU A 229 0.37 9.38 -0.33
N VAL A 230 -0.70 8.78 0.19
CA VAL A 230 -1.53 7.80 -0.52
C VAL A 230 -2.18 8.43 -1.75
N GLU A 231 -2.64 9.69 -1.68
CA GLU A 231 -3.21 10.43 -2.82
C GLU A 231 -2.19 10.67 -3.94
N GLN A 232 -0.93 10.96 -3.61
CA GLN A 232 0.14 11.09 -4.63
C GLN A 232 0.43 9.76 -5.32
N ILE A 233 0.51 8.67 -4.54
CA ILE A 233 0.67 7.32 -5.09
C ILE A 233 -0.55 6.94 -5.94
N TYR A 234 -1.75 7.37 -5.51
CA TYR A 234 -2.96 7.21 -6.29
C TYR A 234 -2.85 7.85 -7.66
N HIS A 235 -2.45 9.11 -7.69
CA HIS A 235 -2.32 9.83 -8.93
C HIS A 235 -1.28 9.18 -9.86
N PHE A 236 -0.16 8.69 -9.33
CA PHE A 236 0.80 7.97 -10.16
C PHE A 236 0.26 6.63 -10.67
N ARG A 237 -0.35 5.81 -9.81
CA ARG A 237 -0.81 4.46 -10.20
C ARG A 237 -1.98 4.48 -11.18
N GLU A 238 -2.84 5.51 -11.12
CA GLU A 238 -3.91 5.62 -12.11
C GLU A 238 -3.34 5.95 -13.50
N ILE A 239 -2.25 6.73 -13.59
CA ILE A 239 -1.63 7.13 -14.85
C ILE A 239 -0.73 6.03 -15.42
N ASN A 240 0.05 5.35 -14.56
CA ASN A 240 0.91 4.25 -15.01
C ASN A 240 0.12 2.98 -15.41
N GLY A 241 -1.17 2.91 -15.05
CA GLY A 241 -2.08 1.84 -15.44
C GLY A 241 -2.00 0.57 -14.57
N ALA A 242 -1.42 0.63 -13.38
CA ALA A 242 -1.28 -0.52 -12.47
C ALA A 242 -2.59 -0.86 -11.73
N THR A 243 -3.74 -0.82 -12.41
CA THR A 243 -5.08 -1.00 -11.81
C THR A 243 -5.34 -2.43 -11.33
N LEU A 244 -5.87 -2.57 -10.11
CA LEU A 244 -6.38 -3.84 -9.60
C LEU A 244 -7.72 -4.22 -10.25
N HIS A 245 -7.82 -5.43 -10.79
CA HIS A 245 -9.05 -5.92 -11.39
C HIS A 245 -10.11 -6.27 -10.33
N PRO A 246 -11.41 -5.94 -10.52
CA PRO A 246 -12.45 -6.17 -9.51
C PRO A 246 -12.61 -7.64 -9.10
N MET A 247 -12.42 -8.59 -10.02
CA MET A 247 -12.42 -10.02 -9.67
C MET A 247 -11.26 -10.38 -8.75
N ALA A 248 -10.08 -9.78 -8.96
CA ALA A 248 -8.94 -10.03 -8.08
C ALA A 248 -9.20 -9.42 -6.69
N ALA A 249 -9.75 -8.21 -6.62
CA ALA A 249 -10.15 -7.60 -5.35
C ALA A 249 -11.18 -8.47 -4.59
N TYR A 250 -12.18 -9.01 -5.29
CA TYR A 250 -13.14 -9.95 -4.69
C TYR A 250 -12.47 -11.22 -4.15
N LEU A 251 -11.57 -11.83 -4.91
CA LEU A 251 -10.84 -13.02 -4.46
C LEU A 251 -9.93 -12.72 -3.25
N LEU A 252 -9.40 -11.50 -3.15
CA LEU A 252 -8.60 -11.05 -1.99
C LEU A 252 -9.47 -10.71 -0.76
N LEU A 253 -10.76 -10.42 -0.95
CA LEU A 253 -11.73 -10.22 0.13
C LEU A 253 -12.27 -11.54 0.70
N ARG A 254 -12.37 -12.57 -0.14
CA ARG A 254 -12.97 -13.88 0.16
C ARG A 254 -12.12 -14.75 1.08
#